data_AF-A0A960BCV6-F1
#
_entry.id   AF-A0A960BCV6-F1
#
_cell.length_a   1.000
_cell.length_b   1.000
_cell.length_c   1.000
_cell.angle_alpha   90.00
_cell.angle_beta   90.00
_cell.angle_gamma   90.00
#
_symmetry.space_group_name_H-M   'P 1'
#
loop_
_entity.id
_entity.type
_entity.pdbx_description
1 polymer ?
#
loop_
_entity_poly.entity_id
_entity_poly.type
_entity_poly.pdbx_seq_one_letter_code
_entity_poly.pdbx_strand_id
1 'polypeptide(L)'
;MFSVRRAEASEYAAVGELTVQAYLADGGLPAGDPYYELLRDAAGRDTDAELWVAADADGTLLGTVTWCPAGSGYRELGGAGEGEFRSLAVAPEARGRGVGEALVRHCLS
;
A
#
# COMPACT_ATOMS: atom_id res chain seq x y z
N MET A 1 7.87 7.80 16.09
CA MET A 1 6.39 7.69 16.06
C MET A 1 5.94 7.91 14.63
N PHE A 2 4.88 7.26 14.16
CA PHE A 2 4.33 7.45 12.82
C PHE A 2 2.81 7.50 12.89
N SER A 3 2.18 7.97 11.82
CA SER A 3 0.72 8.04 11.68
C SER A 3 0.28 7.39 10.38
N VAL A 4 -0.96 6.89 10.34
CA VAL A 4 -1.60 6.37 9.13
C VAL A 4 -2.54 7.44 8.58
N ARG A 5 -2.41 7.75 7.29
CA ARG A 5 -3.23 8.76 6.60
C ARG A 5 -3.36 8.43 5.11
N ARG A 6 -4.24 9.15 4.40
CA ARG A 6 -4.30 9.09 2.93
C ARG A 6 -2.99 9.54 2.33
N ALA A 7 -2.59 8.88 1.24
CA ALA A 7 -1.50 9.36 0.40
C ALA A 7 -1.90 10.69 -0.24
N GLU A 8 -0.96 11.62 -0.32
CA GLU A 8 -1.13 12.86 -1.07
C GLU A 8 -0.67 12.68 -2.52
N ALA A 9 -1.21 13.46 -3.44
CA ALA A 9 -0.86 13.34 -4.86
C ALA A 9 0.63 13.59 -5.15
N SER A 10 1.28 14.43 -4.34
CA SER A 10 2.73 14.67 -4.38
C SER A 10 3.56 13.45 -3.98
N GLU A 11 2.96 12.47 -3.28
CA GLU A 11 3.64 11.29 -2.73
C GLU A 11 3.52 10.06 -3.62
N TYR A 12 2.59 10.04 -4.59
CA TYR A 12 2.29 8.85 -5.39
C TYR A 12 3.52 8.21 -6.03
N ALA A 13 4.43 9.02 -6.58
CA ALA A 13 5.67 8.50 -7.17
C ALA A 13 6.53 7.75 -6.13
N ALA A 14 6.66 8.31 -4.92
CA ALA A 14 7.43 7.70 -3.84
C ALA A 14 6.72 6.46 -3.27
N VAL A 15 5.40 6.48 -3.14
CA VAL A 15 4.59 5.34 -2.69
C VAL A 15 4.68 4.18 -3.69
N GLY A 16 4.59 4.46 -4.99
CA GLY A 16 4.75 3.48 -6.04
C GLY A 16 6.10 2.78 -5.99
N GLU A 17 7.18 3.57 -5.88
CA GLU A 17 8.53 3.01 -5.78
C GLU A 17 8.75 2.20 -4.50
N LEU A 18 8.28 2.71 -3.34
CA LEU A 18 8.31 1.96 -2.08
C LEU A 18 7.61 0.60 -2.21
N THR A 19 6.47 0.57 -2.88
CA THR A 19 5.68 -0.66 -3.08
C THR A 19 6.48 -1.67 -3.90
N VAL A 20 7.06 -1.23 -5.02
CA VAL A 20 7.89 -2.08 -5.90
C VAL A 20 9.11 -2.62 -5.16
N GLN A 21 9.83 -1.76 -4.42
CA GLN A 21 11.02 -2.16 -3.67
C GLN A 21 10.70 -3.18 -2.59
N ALA A 22 9.59 -3.03 -1.87
CA ALA A 22 9.16 -4.00 -0.87
C ALA A 22 8.89 -5.38 -1.49
N TYR A 23 8.23 -5.45 -2.65
CA TYR A 23 7.95 -6.71 -3.34
C TYR A 23 9.22 -7.36 -3.93
N LEU A 24 10.13 -6.56 -4.50
CA LEU A 24 11.42 -7.05 -4.98
C LEU A 24 12.26 -7.63 -3.84
N ALA A 25 12.30 -6.95 -2.69
CA ALA A 25 13.08 -7.38 -1.52
C ALA A 25 12.60 -8.73 -0.96
N ASP A 26 11.30 -9.02 -1.04
CA ASP A 26 10.74 -10.28 -0.56
C ASP A 26 10.81 -11.41 -1.62
N GLY A 27 11.26 -11.11 -2.83
CA GLY A 27 11.44 -12.09 -3.91
C GLY A 27 10.14 -12.76 -4.36
N GLY A 28 8.99 -12.14 -4.08
CA GLY A 28 7.67 -12.72 -4.32
C GLY A 28 7.25 -12.76 -5.79
N LEU A 29 7.92 -12.00 -6.66
CA LEU A 29 7.62 -11.90 -8.08
C LEU A 29 8.91 -11.93 -8.93
N PRO A 30 8.90 -12.58 -10.12
CA PRO A 30 10.03 -12.58 -11.04
C PRO A 30 10.47 -11.17 -11.45
N ALA A 31 11.77 -10.96 -11.66
CA ALA A 31 12.28 -9.69 -12.19
C ALA A 31 11.64 -9.40 -13.58
N GLY A 32 10.91 -8.29 -13.69
CA GLY A 32 10.20 -7.90 -14.92
C GLY A 32 8.74 -8.32 -15.00
N ASP A 33 8.15 -8.83 -13.91
CA ASP A 33 6.72 -9.12 -13.86
C ASP A 33 5.88 -7.85 -14.14
N PRO A 34 4.90 -7.88 -15.07
CA PRO A 34 4.07 -6.72 -15.40
C PRO A 34 3.27 -6.19 -14.19
N TYR A 35 3.06 -7.00 -13.15
CA TYR A 35 2.43 -6.56 -11.91
C TYR A 35 3.19 -5.41 -11.23
N TYR A 36 4.49 -5.26 -11.47
CA TYR A 36 5.25 -4.12 -10.96
C TYR A 36 4.77 -2.77 -11.52
N GLU A 37 4.18 -2.74 -12.71
CA GLU A 37 3.57 -1.51 -13.25
C GLU A 37 2.34 -1.12 -12.43
N LEU A 38 1.52 -2.11 -12.07
CA LEU A 38 0.36 -1.94 -11.21
C LEU A 38 0.75 -1.48 -9.80
N LEU A 39 1.80 -2.09 -9.22
CA LEU A 39 2.32 -1.69 -7.92
C LEU A 39 2.87 -0.25 -7.94
N ARG A 40 3.49 0.15 -9.05
CA ARG A 40 4.04 1.50 -9.23
C ARG A 40 2.96 2.56 -9.44
N ASP A 41 1.82 2.22 -10.03
CA ASP A 41 0.72 3.16 -10.25
C ASP A 41 -0.08 3.45 -8.97
N ALA A 42 0.48 4.29 -8.09
CA ALA A 42 -0.20 4.75 -6.88
C ALA A 42 -1.42 5.63 -7.17
N ALA A 43 -1.41 6.41 -8.26
CA ALA A 43 -2.52 7.30 -8.59
C ALA A 43 -3.77 6.51 -9.02
N GLY A 44 -3.60 5.49 -9.85
CA GLY A 44 -4.69 4.56 -10.21
C GLY A 44 -5.24 3.83 -8.99
N ARG A 45 -4.35 3.34 -8.12
CA ARG A 45 -4.72 2.68 -6.85
C ARG A 45 -5.53 3.60 -5.92
N ASP A 46 -5.20 4.88 -5.86
CA ASP A 46 -5.96 5.86 -5.06
C ASP A 46 -7.31 6.22 -5.69
N THR A 47 -7.40 6.19 -7.03
CA THR A 47 -8.61 6.50 -7.79
C THR A 47 -9.65 5.39 -7.71
N ASP A 48 -9.21 4.14 -7.90
CA ASP A 48 -10.12 2.99 -8.00
C ASP A 48 -10.34 2.29 -6.64
N ALA A 49 -9.56 2.65 -5.63
CA ALA A 49 -9.59 2.07 -4.29
C ALA A 49 -9.23 3.11 -3.21
N GLU A 50 -8.59 2.66 -2.14
CA GLU A 50 -8.13 3.52 -1.06
C GLU A 50 -6.64 3.35 -0.81
N LEU A 51 -5.85 4.41 -1.06
CA LEU A 51 -4.40 4.39 -0.83
C LEU A 51 -4.04 5.05 0.50
N TRP A 52 -3.60 4.22 1.44
CA TRP A 52 -3.17 4.66 2.78
C TRP A 52 -1.65 4.49 2.92
N VAL A 53 -1.03 5.42 3.66
CA VAL A 53 0.40 5.41 3.96
C VAL A 53 0.64 5.52 5.46
N ALA A 54 1.72 4.91 5.92
CA ALA A 54 2.29 5.18 7.23
C ALA A 54 3.47 6.13 7.04
N ALA A 55 3.43 7.31 7.67
CA ALA A 55 4.49 8.31 7.58
C ALA A 55 4.95 8.75 8.98
N ASP A 56 6.25 8.98 9.16
CA ASP A 56 6.77 9.60 10.38
C ASP A 56 6.58 11.12 10.40
N ALA A 57 7.01 11.76 11.50
CA ALA A 57 6.82 13.19 11.72
C ALA A 57 7.56 14.06 10.70
N ASP A 58 8.61 13.53 10.07
CA ASP A 58 9.40 14.22 9.06
C ASP A 58 8.83 14.00 7.65
N GLY A 59 7.72 13.26 7.54
CA GLY A 59 7.08 12.93 6.27
C GLY A 59 7.70 11.72 5.56
N THR A 60 8.60 10.98 6.21
CA THR A 60 9.20 9.79 5.61
C THR A 60 8.15 8.69 5.50
N LEU A 61 7.93 8.20 4.28
CA LEU A 61 7.03 7.08 4.01
C LEU A 61 7.66 5.77 4.49
N LEU A 62 6.94 5.05 5.34
CA LEU A 62 7.39 3.81 5.99
C LEU A 62 6.68 2.57 5.42
N GLY A 63 5.51 2.76 4.84
CA GLY A 63 4.69 1.67 4.29
C GLY A 63 3.41 2.19 3.67
N THR A 64 2.73 1.33 2.92
CA THR A 64 1.48 1.64 2.25
C THR A 64 0.56 0.41 2.18
N VAL A 65 -0.74 0.65 2.14
CA VAL A 65 -1.76 -0.36 1.85
C VAL A 65 -2.74 0.20 0.81
N THR A 66 -3.08 -0.64 -0.16
CA THR A 66 -4.20 -0.38 -1.08
C THR A 66 -5.40 -1.18 -0.60
N TRP A 67 -6.35 -0.50 0.03
CA TRP A 67 -7.57 -1.08 0.58
C TRP A 67 -8.72 -0.97 -0.43
N CYS A 68 -9.45 -2.06 -0.62
CA CYS A 68 -10.57 -2.13 -1.56
C CYS A 68 -11.90 -2.27 -0.81
N PRO A 69 -12.55 -1.14 -0.45
CA PRO A 69 -13.84 -1.16 0.22
C PRO A 69 -14.94 -1.78 -0.67
N ALA A 70 -16.11 -2.06 -0.09
CA ALA A 70 -17.24 -2.57 -0.84
C ALA A 70 -17.63 -1.61 -1.97
N GLY A 71 -17.67 -2.12 -3.20
CA GLY A 71 -17.95 -1.32 -4.40
C GLY A 71 -16.72 -0.71 -5.10
N SER A 72 -15.51 -0.92 -4.58
CA SER A 72 -14.27 -0.56 -5.29
C SER A 72 -14.14 -1.37 -6.58
N GLY A 73 -13.83 -0.68 -7.69
CA GLY A 73 -13.56 -1.31 -8.98
C GLY A 73 -12.24 -2.09 -9.02
N TYR A 74 -11.44 -1.97 -7.96
CA TYR A 74 -10.13 -2.60 -7.82
C TYR A 74 -10.18 -3.95 -7.09
N ARG A 75 -11.37 -4.40 -6.66
CA ARG A 75 -11.59 -5.73 -6.09
C ARG A 75 -11.48 -6.82 -7.15
N GLU A 76 -10.78 -7.90 -6.82
CA GLU A 76 -10.73 -9.11 -7.65
C GLU A 76 -11.38 -10.33 -6.96
N LEU A 77 -11.40 -10.38 -5.63
CA LEU A 77 -11.77 -11.57 -4.86
C LEU A 77 -12.88 -11.32 -3.83
N GLY A 78 -12.86 -10.15 -3.17
CA GLY A 78 -13.68 -9.87 -2.00
C GLY A 78 -15.17 -9.73 -2.32
N GLY A 79 -15.99 -10.61 -1.73
CA GLY A 79 -17.43 -10.61 -1.85
C GLY A 79 -18.14 -9.57 -0.97
N ALA A 80 -19.47 -9.69 -0.90
CA ALA A 80 -20.28 -8.85 -0.02
C ALA A 80 -19.93 -9.11 1.46
N GLY A 81 -19.55 -8.07 2.18
CA GLY A 81 -19.16 -8.16 3.60
C GLY A 81 -17.70 -8.55 3.86
N GLU A 82 -16.91 -8.83 2.81
CA GLU A 82 -15.48 -9.08 2.91
C GLU A 82 -14.69 -7.81 2.58
N GLY A 83 -13.50 -7.67 3.17
CA GLY A 83 -12.52 -6.65 2.81
C GLY A 83 -11.39 -7.24 1.97
N GLU A 84 -10.81 -6.45 1.06
CA GLU A 84 -9.71 -6.91 0.22
C GLU A 84 -8.54 -5.93 0.26
N PHE A 85 -7.34 -6.46 0.51
CA PHE A 85 -6.09 -5.73 0.31
C PHE A 85 -5.55 -6.10 -1.07
N ARG A 86 -5.33 -5.10 -1.91
CA ARG A 86 -4.69 -5.33 -3.22
C ARG A 86 -3.17 -5.27 -3.14
N SER A 87 -2.65 -4.48 -2.21
CA SER A 87 -1.25 -4.52 -1.85
C SER A 87 -1.05 -4.04 -0.42
N LEU A 88 -0.04 -4.60 0.24
CA LEU A 88 0.48 -4.14 1.53
C LEU A 88 2.01 -4.19 1.43
N ALA A 89 2.65 -3.06 1.64
CA ALA A 89 4.11 -2.93 1.53
C ALA A 89 4.67 -2.15 2.72
N VAL A 90 5.79 -2.63 3.26
CA VAL A 90 6.54 -1.95 4.32
C VAL A 90 7.97 -1.81 3.85
N ALA A 91 8.51 -0.59 3.91
CA ALA A 91 9.89 -0.32 3.57
C ALA A 91 10.82 -1.23 4.39
N PRO A 92 11.86 -1.85 3.81
CA PRO A 92 12.76 -2.75 4.54
C PRO A 92 13.31 -2.15 5.84
N GLU A 93 13.66 -0.87 5.83
CA GLU A 93 14.21 -0.11 6.96
C GLU A 93 13.15 0.19 8.04
N ALA A 94 11.86 0.05 7.69
CA ALA A 94 10.74 0.27 8.59
C ALA A 94 10.17 -1.02 9.21
N ARG A 95 10.70 -2.20 8.84
CA ARG A 95 10.28 -3.49 9.39
C ARG A 95 10.55 -3.59 10.88
N GLY A 96 9.76 -4.40 11.59
CA GLY A 96 9.87 -4.58 13.05
C GLY A 96 9.36 -3.40 13.88
N ARG A 97 8.87 -2.32 13.26
CA ARG A 97 8.36 -1.12 13.95
C ARG A 97 6.83 -1.11 14.15
N GLY A 98 6.13 -2.19 13.75
CA GLY A 98 4.66 -2.28 13.82
C GLY A 98 3.92 -1.56 12.68
N VAL A 99 4.61 -1.11 11.62
CA VAL A 99 4.01 -0.36 10.49
C VAL A 99 2.94 -1.18 9.76
N GLY A 100 3.25 -2.43 9.40
CA GLY A 100 2.29 -3.30 8.71
C GLY A 100 1.03 -3.57 9.55
N GLU A 101 1.21 -3.80 10.86
CA GLU A 101 0.08 -3.99 11.78
C GLU A 101 -0.79 -2.73 11.85
N ALA A 102 -0.19 -1.55 11.95
CA ALA A 102 -0.94 -0.30 12.00
C ALA A 102 -1.76 -0.06 10.73
N LEU A 103 -1.20 -0.35 9.55
CA LEU A 103 -1.92 -0.25 8.27
C LEU A 103 -3.10 -1.22 8.19
N VAL A 104 -2.90 -2.48 8.62
CA VAL A 104 -3.98 -3.48 8.65
C VAL A 104 -5.07 -3.09 9.64
N ARG A 105 -4.71 -2.65 10.85
CA ARG A 105 -5.68 -2.21 11.85
C ARG A 105 -6.54 -1.04 11.37
N HIS A 106 -5.95 -0.12 10.60
CA HIS A 106 -6.69 0.98 10.00
C HIS A 106 -7.78 0.51 9.02
N CYS A 107 -7.54 -0.58 8.28
CA CYS A 107 -8.53 -1.11 7.35
C CYS A 107 -9.68 -1.87 8.04
N LEU A 108 -9.51 -2.22 9.32
CA LEU A 108 -10.50 -2.95 10.13
C LEU A 108 -11.41 -2.03 10.95
N SER A 109 -11.11 -0.72 11.00
CA SER A 109 -11.87 0.29 11.76
C SER A 109 -12.89 0.99 10.89
#